data_AF-A0A7G2ITN9-F1
#
_entry.id   AF-A0A7G2ITN9-F1
#
_cell.length_a   1.000
_cell.length_b   1.000
_cell.length_c   1.000
_cell.angle_alpha   90.00
_cell.angle_beta   90.00
_cell.angle_gamma   90.00
#
_symmetry.space_group_name_H-M   'P 1'
#
loop_
_entity.id
_entity.type
_entity.pdbx_description
1 polymer ?
#
loop_
_entity_poly.entity_id
_entity_poly.type
_entity_poly.pdbx_seq_one_letter_code
_entity_poly.pdbx_strand_id
1 'polypeptide(L)'
;MIILTISIISLLLRASVVLPGQRQKLGVSQSALSHAIRGLEERLDVRLLTRTTRSVAPTAAGERLINSISPRFDDIETELLALTDVRQRVAGNIRLTLGEHALQSTVWPALEPFLQAYPDVNVEMTIDNSLTDIVTGRYDAGIRLGEQVAKDMVAVRIGPDWRMVVVGAPTYFARHGKPQTPHDLQNHSCINMRMPTLGGLYAWEFAKDGQDLRVRVEGQLIFNNLPPRISAAIAGRGLAFVPEDTVEQAVAEGALEKSFGGLV
;
A
#
# COMPACT_ATOMS: atom_id res chain seq x y z
N MET A 1 4.51 -3.38 6.13
CA MET A 1 5.08 -2.37 5.20
C MET A 1 4.01 -1.84 4.26
N ILE A 2 3.92 -0.51 4.04
CA ILE A 2 3.09 0.06 2.95
C ILE A 2 3.94 0.18 1.68
N ILE A 3 3.38 -0.29 0.57
CA ILE A 3 4.00 -0.22 -0.75
C ILE A 3 3.11 0.55 -1.71
N LEU A 4 3.68 1.52 -2.42
CA LEU A 4 3.13 2.16 -3.59
C LEU A 4 3.54 1.35 -4.83
N THR A 5 2.56 0.91 -5.63
CA THR A 5 2.77 0.22 -6.90
C THR A 5 2.46 1.14 -8.07
N ILE A 6 3.44 1.34 -8.95
CA ILE A 6 3.33 2.18 -10.16
C ILE A 6 3.62 1.31 -11.39
N SER A 7 2.94 1.56 -12.53
CA SER A 7 3.25 0.89 -13.80
C SER A 7 4.73 0.99 -14.18
N ILE A 8 5.35 -0.12 -14.60
CA ILE A 8 6.74 -0.21 -15.08
C ILE A 8 7.00 0.79 -16.22
N ILE A 9 6.01 1.05 -17.08
CA ILE A 9 6.13 2.05 -18.15
C ILE A 9 6.32 3.45 -17.55
N SER A 10 5.59 3.81 -16.50
CA SER A 10 5.73 5.11 -15.82
C SER A 10 7.07 5.24 -15.09
N LEU A 11 7.56 4.17 -14.45
CA LEU A 11 8.89 4.18 -13.81
C LEU A 11 10.03 4.29 -14.84
N LEU A 12 9.95 3.56 -15.94
CA LEU A 12 10.96 3.64 -17.01
C LEU A 12 10.92 4.97 -17.75
N LEU A 13 9.77 5.63 -17.82
CA LEU A 13 9.65 7.01 -18.32
C LEU A 13 10.35 8.01 -17.38
N ARG A 14 10.26 7.82 -16.05
CA ARG A 14 11.03 8.59 -15.07
C ARG A 14 12.55 8.37 -15.21
N ALA A 15 12.97 7.15 -15.55
CA ALA A 15 14.38 6.85 -15.78
C ALA A 15 14.93 7.33 -17.15
N SER A 16 14.07 7.74 -18.09
CA SER A 16 14.47 7.96 -19.49
C SER A 16 14.57 9.41 -19.97
N VAL A 17 14.04 10.44 -19.29
CA VAL A 17 14.21 11.83 -19.77
C VAL A 17 14.24 12.85 -18.62
N VAL A 18 15.41 13.49 -18.47
CA VAL A 18 15.55 14.87 -18.02
C VAL A 18 15.01 15.76 -19.14
N LEU A 19 13.92 16.51 -18.90
CA LEU A 19 13.61 17.84 -19.44
C LEU A 19 12.17 18.25 -19.06
N PRO A 20 11.93 19.47 -18.56
CA PRO A 20 10.60 19.92 -18.13
C PRO A 20 9.76 20.45 -19.30
N GLY A 21 8.45 20.18 -19.24
CA GLY A 21 7.46 20.89 -20.06
C GLY A 21 6.92 20.15 -21.27
N GLN A 22 6.42 18.92 -21.11
CA GLN A 22 5.33 18.40 -21.94
C GLN A 22 4.48 17.43 -21.12
N ARG A 23 3.29 17.88 -20.72
CA ARG A 23 2.19 16.98 -20.34
C ARG A 23 1.54 16.43 -21.59
N GLN A 24 2.28 15.52 -22.20
CA GLN A 24 1.69 14.38 -22.85
C GLN A 24 2.38 13.21 -22.16
N LYS A 25 1.67 12.10 -21.93
CA LYS A 25 2.36 10.80 -21.86
C LYS A 25 3.40 10.87 -22.98
N LEU A 26 4.70 10.89 -22.63
CA LEU A 26 5.80 11.00 -23.58
C LEU A 26 5.37 10.22 -24.83
N GLY A 27 5.30 10.89 -25.99
CA GLY A 27 4.81 10.36 -27.26
C GLY A 27 5.72 9.27 -27.82
N VAL A 28 6.12 8.35 -26.95
CA VAL A 28 7.12 7.32 -27.11
C VAL A 28 6.35 6.02 -27.03
N SER A 29 6.25 5.36 -28.16
CA SER A 29 5.59 4.07 -28.26
C SER A 29 6.26 3.04 -27.33
N GLN A 30 5.49 2.03 -26.92
CA GLN A 30 6.00 0.87 -26.18
C GLN A 30 7.20 0.21 -26.88
N SER A 31 7.27 0.29 -28.21
CA SER A 31 8.41 -0.18 -29.00
C SER A 31 9.67 0.66 -28.79
N ALA A 32 9.57 1.99 -28.77
CA ALA A 32 10.71 2.88 -28.55
C ALA A 32 11.30 2.72 -27.13
N LEU A 33 10.44 2.55 -26.12
CA LEU A 33 10.88 2.24 -24.75
C LEU A 33 11.58 0.88 -24.67
N SER A 34 11.04 -0.13 -25.35
CA SER A 34 11.64 -1.47 -25.41
C SER A 34 13.02 -1.47 -26.07
N HIS A 35 13.21 -0.63 -27.08
CA HIS A 35 14.48 -0.43 -27.77
C HIS A 35 15.49 0.32 -26.89
N ALA A 36 15.08 1.38 -26.20
CA ALA A 36 15.97 2.12 -25.30
C ALA A 36 16.53 1.24 -24.18
N ILE A 37 15.69 0.42 -23.55
CA ILE A 37 16.12 -0.52 -22.51
C ILE A 37 17.08 -1.56 -23.08
N ARG A 38 16.76 -2.11 -24.26
CA ARG A 38 17.63 -3.10 -24.89
C ARG A 38 19.01 -2.50 -25.19
N GLY A 39 19.06 -1.27 -25.70
CA GLY A 39 20.32 -0.56 -25.93
C GLY A 39 21.10 -0.28 -24.64
N LEU A 40 20.41 -0.06 -23.51
CA LEU A 40 21.06 0.05 -22.20
C LEU A 40 21.63 -1.29 -21.73
N GLU A 41 20.86 -2.37 -21.84
CA GLU A 41 21.30 -3.73 -21.49
C GLU A 41 22.50 -4.17 -22.33
N GLU A 42 22.48 -3.88 -23.63
CA GLU A 42 23.58 -4.15 -24.57
C GLU A 42 24.84 -3.34 -24.23
N ARG A 43 24.70 -2.07 -23.87
CA ARG A 43 25.84 -1.20 -23.50
C ARG A 43 26.47 -1.59 -22.16
N LEU A 44 25.66 -2.07 -21.23
CA LEU A 44 26.12 -2.48 -19.91
C LEU A 44 26.58 -3.95 -19.88
N ASP A 45 26.32 -4.71 -20.95
CA ASP A 45 26.47 -6.16 -21.02
C ASP A 45 25.79 -6.89 -19.85
N VAL A 46 24.65 -6.36 -19.41
CA VAL A 46 23.89 -6.86 -18.26
C VAL A 46 22.40 -6.81 -18.58
N ARG A 47 21.71 -7.93 -18.40
CA ARG A 47 20.25 -7.94 -18.43
C ARG A 47 19.70 -7.26 -17.18
N LEU A 48 18.90 -6.24 -17.39
CA LEU A 48 18.21 -5.51 -16.33
C LEU A 48 16.77 -6.00 -16.20
N LEU A 49 16.17 -6.51 -17.27
CA LEU A 49 14.81 -7.03 -17.28
C LEU A 49 14.74 -8.47 -17.81
N THR A 50 13.91 -9.27 -17.18
CA THR A 50 13.44 -10.57 -17.69
C THR A 50 12.11 -10.36 -18.40
N ARG A 51 12.05 -10.74 -19.68
CA ARG A 51 10.84 -10.64 -20.50
C ARG A 51 10.30 -12.04 -20.82
N THR A 52 9.03 -12.28 -20.53
CA THR A 52 8.26 -13.43 -21.04
C THR A 52 7.13 -12.92 -21.93
N THR A 53 6.50 -13.79 -22.71
CA THR A 53 5.36 -13.42 -23.58
C THR A 53 4.15 -12.87 -22.81
N ARG A 54 4.17 -12.97 -21.47
CA ARG A 54 3.12 -12.46 -20.60
C ARG A 54 3.62 -11.47 -19.54
N SER A 55 4.92 -11.25 -19.34
CA SER A 55 5.47 -10.48 -18.20
C SER A 55 6.77 -9.75 -18.48
N VAL A 56 7.01 -8.64 -17.79
CA VAL A 56 8.34 -8.04 -17.66
C VAL A 56 8.64 -7.83 -16.16
N ALA A 57 9.82 -8.27 -15.71
CA ALA A 57 10.26 -8.11 -14.32
C ALA A 57 11.75 -7.72 -14.26
N PRO A 58 12.20 -6.92 -13.29
CA PRO A 58 13.62 -6.63 -13.12
C PRO A 58 14.41 -7.88 -12.74
N THR A 59 15.67 -7.93 -13.15
CA THR A 59 16.66 -8.89 -12.63
C THR A 59 17.23 -8.36 -11.31
N ALA A 60 18.00 -9.17 -10.58
CA ALA A 60 18.74 -8.69 -9.40
C ALA A 60 19.63 -7.48 -9.70
N ALA A 61 20.21 -7.42 -10.90
CA ALA A 61 20.96 -6.27 -11.37
C ALA A 61 20.05 -5.06 -11.65
N GLY A 62 18.88 -5.28 -12.23
CA GLY A 62 17.85 -4.26 -12.44
C GLY A 62 17.34 -3.66 -11.12
N GLU A 63 17.04 -4.49 -10.12
CA GLU A 63 16.61 -4.03 -8.80
C GLU A 63 17.69 -3.20 -8.10
N ARG A 64 18.94 -3.66 -8.15
CA ARG A 64 20.08 -2.92 -7.59
C ARG A 64 20.27 -1.56 -8.26
N LEU A 65 20.09 -1.50 -9.58
CA LEU A 65 20.17 -0.27 -10.36
C LEU A 65 19.05 0.71 -9.96
N ILE A 66 17.80 0.23 -9.90
CA ILE A 66 16.64 1.02 -9.48
C ILE A 66 16.88 1.60 -8.09
N ASN A 67 17.20 0.76 -7.10
CA ASN A 67 17.40 1.18 -5.72
C ASN A 67 18.55 2.20 -5.57
N SER A 68 19.61 2.07 -6.37
CA SER A 68 20.75 2.98 -6.30
C SER A 68 20.53 4.32 -7.00
N ILE A 69 19.70 4.36 -8.05
CA ILE A 69 19.60 5.51 -8.94
C ILE A 69 18.31 6.31 -8.72
N SER A 70 17.22 5.67 -8.29
CA SER A 70 15.94 6.36 -8.05
C SER A 70 16.07 7.60 -7.16
N PRO A 71 16.71 7.55 -5.96
CA PRO A 71 16.84 8.74 -5.12
C PRO A 71 17.63 9.88 -5.81
N ARG A 72 18.60 9.53 -6.66
CA ARG A 72 19.42 10.52 -7.37
C ARG A 72 18.65 11.19 -8.50
N PHE A 73 17.74 10.47 -9.15
CA PHE A 73 16.82 11.09 -10.11
C PHE A 73 15.85 12.02 -9.40
N ASP A 74 15.35 11.64 -8.21
CA ASP A 74 14.47 12.51 -7.42
C ASP A 74 15.20 13.81 -7.01
N ASP A 75 16.47 13.73 -6.61
CA ASP A 75 17.31 14.89 -6.31
C ASP A 75 17.50 15.80 -7.55
N ILE A 76 17.83 15.20 -8.71
CA ILE A 76 18.00 15.94 -9.97
C ILE A 76 16.69 16.61 -10.41
N GLU A 77 15.56 15.90 -10.29
CA GLU A 77 14.24 16.44 -10.62
C GLU A 77 13.88 17.60 -9.69
N THR A 78 14.15 17.47 -8.38
CA THR A 78 13.95 18.54 -7.40
C THR A 78 14.76 19.79 -7.76
N GLU A 79 16.03 19.63 -8.11
CA GLU A 79 16.90 20.76 -8.48
C GLU A 79 16.48 21.40 -9.80
N LEU A 80 16.11 20.59 -10.80
CA LEU A 80 15.58 21.09 -12.08
C LEU A 80 14.25 21.82 -11.90
N LEU A 81 13.38 21.33 -11.02
CA LEU A 81 12.12 21.98 -10.67
C LEU A 81 12.37 23.33 -10.00
N ALA A 82 13.34 23.40 -9.08
CA ALA A 82 13.78 24.64 -8.45
C ALA A 82 14.36 25.66 -9.46
N LEU A 83 15.01 25.19 -10.53
CA LEU A 83 15.48 26.04 -11.63
C LEU A 83 14.34 26.52 -12.55
N THR A 84 13.21 25.83 -12.57
CA THR A 84 12.00 26.20 -13.35
C THR A 84 10.96 27.01 -12.57
N ASP A 85 11.31 27.55 -11.40
CA ASP A 85 10.42 28.37 -10.55
C ASP A 85 9.95 29.68 -11.24
N VAL A 86 10.37 29.92 -12.48
CA VAL A 86 9.65 30.79 -13.42
C VAL A 86 8.64 29.96 -14.24
N ARG A 87 7.48 29.70 -13.61
CA ARG A 87 6.22 29.26 -14.25
C ARG A 87 6.24 27.90 -14.97
N GLN A 88 6.19 26.81 -14.22
CA GLN A 88 5.42 25.63 -14.66
C GLN A 88 4.39 25.26 -13.58
N ARG A 89 3.11 25.58 -13.84
CA ARG A 89 1.99 25.17 -12.99
C ARG A 89 1.90 23.64 -12.96
N VAL A 90 2.20 23.02 -11.82
CA VAL A 90 1.86 21.62 -11.55
C VAL A 90 0.34 21.54 -11.42
N ALA A 91 -0.33 20.86 -12.35
CA ALA A 91 -1.80 20.79 -12.47
C ALA A 91 -2.33 19.34 -12.66
N GLY A 92 -3.55 19.13 -13.15
CA GLY A 92 -3.99 17.85 -13.78
C GLY A 92 -4.44 16.75 -12.82
N ASN A 93 -4.83 15.59 -13.36
CA ASN A 93 -5.62 14.60 -12.62
C ASN A 93 -4.78 13.38 -12.24
N ILE A 94 -4.90 12.94 -10.99
CA ILE A 94 -4.28 11.72 -10.45
C ILE A 94 -5.38 10.82 -9.90
N ARG A 95 -5.42 9.55 -10.31
CA ARG A 95 -6.36 8.54 -9.83
C ARG A 95 -5.62 7.48 -9.02
N LEU A 96 -5.87 7.43 -7.72
CA LEU A 96 -5.23 6.46 -6.82
C LEU A 96 -6.24 5.43 -6.35
N THR A 97 -5.76 4.20 -6.12
CA THR A 97 -6.52 3.21 -5.35
C THR A 97 -5.74 2.83 -4.11
N LEU A 98 -6.39 2.75 -2.95
CA LEU A 98 -5.69 2.48 -1.69
C LEU A 98 -6.60 1.86 -0.63
N GLY A 99 -5.99 1.18 0.33
CA GLY A 99 -6.69 0.75 1.53
C GLY A 99 -6.97 1.92 2.47
N GLU A 100 -8.06 1.80 3.23
CA GLU A 100 -8.56 2.86 4.12
C GLU A 100 -7.53 3.31 5.17
N HIS A 101 -6.83 2.36 5.79
CA HIS A 101 -5.80 2.70 6.78
C HIS A 101 -4.61 3.43 6.14
N ALA A 102 -4.19 3.04 4.93
CA ALA A 102 -3.11 3.73 4.22
C ALA A 102 -3.50 5.17 3.85
N LEU A 103 -4.77 5.39 3.50
CA LEU A 103 -5.30 6.73 3.27
C LEU A 103 -5.09 7.61 4.51
N GLN A 104 -5.56 7.16 5.67
CA GLN A 104 -5.55 7.97 6.89
C GLN A 104 -4.14 8.13 7.50
N SER A 105 -3.37 7.04 7.58
CA SER A 105 -2.09 7.01 8.31
C SER A 105 -0.93 7.60 7.51
N THR A 106 -0.98 7.56 6.18
CA THR A 106 0.20 7.84 5.33
C THR A 106 -0.11 8.81 4.20
N VAL A 107 -1.16 8.55 3.42
CA VAL A 107 -1.39 9.31 2.18
C VAL A 107 -1.98 10.68 2.45
N TRP A 108 -3.03 10.76 3.28
CA TRP A 108 -3.68 12.04 3.59
C TRP A 108 -2.73 13.04 4.27
N PRO A 109 -1.93 12.66 5.30
CA PRO A 109 -0.97 13.56 5.91
C PRO A 109 0.06 14.15 4.93
N ALA A 110 0.45 13.40 3.90
CA ALA A 110 1.35 13.89 2.85
C ALA A 110 0.61 14.67 1.75
N LEU A 111 -0.62 14.28 1.43
CA LEU A 111 -1.42 14.84 0.35
C LEU A 111 -2.00 16.22 0.71
N GLU A 112 -2.42 16.42 1.96
CA GLU A 112 -3.00 17.68 2.42
C GLU A 112 -2.10 18.91 2.18
N PRO A 113 -0.83 18.95 2.62
CA PRO A 113 0.06 20.07 2.32
C PRO A 113 0.41 20.16 0.83
N PHE A 114 0.47 19.02 0.13
CA PHE A 114 0.72 19.00 -1.32
C PHE A 114 -0.40 19.69 -2.10
N LEU A 115 -1.68 19.43 -1.76
CA LEU A 115 -2.82 20.06 -2.42
C LEU A 115 -2.89 21.57 -2.14
N GLN A 116 -2.41 22.02 -0.98
CA GLN A 116 -2.27 23.45 -0.69
C GLN A 116 -1.21 24.12 -1.56
N ALA A 117 -0.08 23.44 -1.81
CA ALA A 117 0.99 23.94 -2.68
C ALA A 117 0.63 23.89 -4.18
N TYR A 118 -0.23 22.95 -4.60
CA TYR A 118 -0.56 22.69 -5.99
C TYR A 118 -2.08 22.63 -6.24
N PRO A 119 -2.79 23.78 -6.21
CA PRO A 119 -4.25 23.83 -6.29
C PRO A 119 -4.82 23.41 -7.66
N ASP A 120 -3.99 23.38 -8.70
CA ASP A 120 -4.41 22.97 -10.04
C ASP A 120 -4.38 21.43 -10.20
N VAL A 121 -3.95 20.67 -9.18
CA VAL A 121 -3.93 19.20 -9.17
C VAL A 121 -5.24 18.66 -8.61
N ASN A 122 -5.91 17.81 -9.38
CA ASN A 122 -7.11 17.09 -8.96
C ASN A 122 -6.73 15.65 -8.60
N VAL A 123 -7.15 15.19 -7.43
CA VAL A 123 -6.88 13.82 -6.97
C VAL A 123 -8.20 13.08 -6.75
N GLU A 124 -8.36 11.96 -7.45
CA GLU A 124 -9.46 11.00 -7.25
C GLU A 124 -8.89 9.79 -6.52
N MET A 125 -9.54 9.38 -5.43
CA MET A 125 -9.12 8.23 -4.63
C MET A 125 -10.24 7.21 -4.54
N THR A 126 -9.96 5.97 -4.92
CA THR A 126 -10.85 4.84 -4.65
C THR A 126 -10.32 4.05 -3.46
N ILE A 127 -11.13 4.01 -2.39
CA ILE A 127 -10.83 3.21 -1.20
C ILE A 127 -11.30 1.79 -1.47
N ASP A 128 -10.36 0.90 -1.73
CA ASP A 128 -10.64 -0.50 -2.00
C ASP A 128 -9.50 -1.38 -1.48
N ASN A 129 -9.86 -2.31 -0.59
CA ASN A 129 -8.95 -3.32 -0.05
C ASN A 129 -8.76 -4.50 -1.01
N SER A 130 -9.38 -4.46 -2.19
CA SER A 130 -9.12 -5.42 -3.25
C SER A 130 -7.82 -5.10 -3.99
N LEU A 131 -7.10 -6.15 -4.41
CA LEU A 131 -6.09 -6.12 -5.46
C LEU A 131 -6.74 -5.90 -6.84
N THR A 132 -7.64 -4.91 -6.94
CA THR A 132 -8.20 -4.49 -8.21
C THR A 132 -7.04 -4.23 -9.15
N ASP A 133 -7.10 -4.82 -10.35
CA ASP A 133 -6.07 -4.64 -11.35
C ASP A 133 -6.04 -3.16 -11.72
N ILE A 134 -5.05 -2.45 -11.16
CA ILE A 134 -4.80 -1.02 -11.29
C ILE A 134 -4.79 -0.63 -12.79
N VAL A 135 -4.41 -1.56 -13.68
CA VAL A 135 -4.42 -1.40 -15.14
C VAL A 135 -5.84 -1.34 -15.69
N THR A 136 -6.74 -2.22 -15.25
CA THR A 136 -8.13 -2.24 -15.73
C THR A 136 -8.95 -1.06 -15.21
N GLY A 137 -8.69 -0.62 -13.97
CA GLY A 137 -9.37 0.53 -13.33
C GLY A 137 -8.93 1.90 -13.83
N ARG A 138 -7.89 1.97 -14.68
CA ARG A 138 -7.25 3.22 -15.13
C ARG A 138 -6.83 4.09 -13.95
N TYR A 139 -6.21 3.46 -12.95
CA TYR A 139 -5.54 4.14 -11.84
C TYR A 139 -4.09 4.46 -12.24
N ASP A 140 -3.56 5.58 -11.75
CA ASP A 140 -2.17 5.98 -11.96
C ASP A 140 -1.23 5.24 -10.99
N ALA A 141 -1.71 4.95 -9.77
CA ALA A 141 -0.99 4.14 -8.79
C ALA A 141 -1.93 3.44 -7.78
N GLY A 142 -1.41 2.37 -7.17
CA GLY A 142 -2.06 1.67 -6.07
C GLY A 142 -1.22 1.71 -4.80
N ILE A 143 -1.84 1.86 -3.63
CA ILE A 143 -1.15 1.81 -2.34
C ILE A 143 -1.74 0.67 -1.52
N ARG A 144 -0.89 -0.27 -1.10
CA ARG A 144 -1.31 -1.53 -0.47
C ARG A 144 -0.40 -1.92 0.69
N LEU A 145 -0.91 -2.80 1.55
CA LEU A 145 -0.08 -3.53 2.49
C LEU A 145 0.81 -4.50 1.69
N GLY A 146 2.11 -4.47 1.97
CA GLY A 146 3.11 -5.21 1.20
C GLY A 146 2.84 -6.70 1.19
N GLU A 147 2.87 -7.28 -0.02
CA GLU A 147 3.12 -8.68 -0.40
C GLU A 147 2.58 -9.01 -1.81
N GLN A 148 1.83 -8.10 -2.44
CA GLN A 148 1.22 -8.35 -3.75
C GLN A 148 1.45 -7.15 -4.68
N VAL A 149 2.43 -7.25 -5.59
CA VAL A 149 2.66 -6.29 -6.67
C VAL A 149 2.02 -6.83 -7.94
N ALA A 150 1.14 -6.05 -8.57
CA ALA A 150 0.55 -6.45 -9.84
C ALA A 150 1.65 -6.61 -10.90
N LYS A 151 1.41 -7.52 -11.85
CA LYS A 151 2.31 -7.76 -12.97
C LYS A 151 2.59 -6.45 -13.70
N ASP A 152 3.85 -6.19 -14.02
CA ASP A 152 4.32 -4.96 -14.65
C ASP A 152 4.19 -3.68 -13.79
N MET A 153 4.33 -3.81 -12.45
CA MET A 153 4.45 -2.68 -11.52
C MET A 153 5.73 -2.72 -10.68
N VAL A 154 6.17 -1.56 -10.22
CA VAL A 154 7.26 -1.43 -9.25
C VAL A 154 6.71 -0.97 -7.90
N ALA A 155 7.18 -1.64 -6.87
CA ALA A 155 6.88 -1.39 -5.47
C ALA A 155 7.87 -0.40 -4.86
N VAL A 156 7.36 0.67 -4.25
CA VAL A 156 8.14 1.63 -3.46
C VAL A 156 7.61 1.65 -2.04
N ARG A 157 8.49 1.46 -1.04
CA ARG A 157 8.10 1.59 0.37
C ARG A 157 7.83 3.07 0.69
N ILE A 158 6.63 3.36 1.21
CA ILE A 158 6.22 4.74 1.52
C ILE A 158 5.86 4.97 2.99
N GLY A 159 5.96 3.93 3.83
CA GLY A 159 5.59 4.02 5.24
C GLY A 159 6.26 2.96 6.11
N PRO A 160 6.11 3.09 7.44
CA PRO A 160 6.62 2.10 8.39
C PRO A 160 5.88 0.76 8.29
N ASP A 161 6.34 -0.21 9.08
CA ASP A 161 5.61 -1.47 9.25
C ASP A 161 4.42 -1.26 10.18
N TRP A 162 3.32 -1.93 9.86
CA TRP A 162 2.10 -1.86 10.67
C TRP A 162 2.17 -2.90 11.76
N ARG A 163 1.87 -2.49 12.97
CA ARG A 163 1.64 -3.40 14.09
C ARG A 163 0.15 -3.67 14.19
N MET A 164 -0.22 -4.94 14.07
CA MET A 164 -1.61 -5.38 14.20
C MET A 164 -1.88 -5.84 15.62
N VAL A 165 -3.06 -5.57 16.15
CA VAL A 165 -3.45 -5.93 17.52
C VAL A 165 -4.85 -6.54 17.56
N VAL A 166 -5.04 -7.49 18.49
CA VAL A 166 -6.37 -8.01 18.82
C VAL A 166 -6.97 -7.13 19.91
N VAL A 167 -8.16 -6.60 19.66
CA VAL A 167 -8.90 -5.74 20.59
C VAL A 167 -10.33 -6.22 20.78
N GLY A 168 -10.90 -5.91 21.95
CA GLY A 168 -12.31 -6.11 22.26
C GLY A 168 -12.77 -5.14 23.34
N ALA A 169 -14.08 -4.92 23.47
CA ALA A 169 -14.61 -4.10 24.55
C ALA A 169 -14.44 -4.78 25.92
N PRO A 170 -14.23 -4.03 27.01
CA PRO A 170 -14.22 -4.60 28.37
C PRO A 170 -15.48 -5.40 28.70
N THR A 171 -16.64 -4.98 28.19
CA THR A 171 -17.92 -5.67 28.36
C THR A 171 -17.97 -7.04 27.68
N TYR A 172 -17.25 -7.21 26.57
CA TYR A 172 -17.08 -8.50 25.92
C TYR A 172 -16.17 -9.41 26.75
N PHE A 173 -15.02 -8.89 27.18
CA PHE A 173 -14.06 -9.65 28.00
C PHE A 173 -14.64 -10.07 29.36
N ALA A 174 -15.48 -9.25 29.98
CA ALA A 174 -16.16 -9.60 31.22
C ALA A 174 -17.09 -10.83 31.08
N ARG A 175 -17.61 -11.09 29.88
CA ARG A 175 -18.54 -12.21 29.60
C ARG A 175 -17.84 -13.44 29.06
N HIS A 176 -16.82 -13.25 28.23
CA HIS A 176 -16.20 -14.32 27.46
C HIS A 176 -14.77 -14.64 27.90
N GLY A 177 -14.21 -13.87 28.84
CA GLY A 177 -12.79 -13.89 29.14
C GLY A 177 -11.97 -13.19 28.05
N LYS A 178 -10.68 -12.99 28.34
CA LYS A 178 -9.72 -12.34 27.45
C LYS A 178 -8.75 -13.39 26.89
N PRO A 179 -8.66 -13.59 25.56
CA PRO A 179 -7.77 -14.60 25.01
C PRO A 179 -6.31 -14.22 25.28
N GLN A 180 -5.48 -15.21 25.59
CA GLN A 180 -4.07 -15.04 25.93
C GLN A 180 -3.16 -15.45 24.77
N THR A 181 -3.65 -16.31 23.88
CA THR A 181 -2.92 -16.82 22.73
C THR A 181 -3.77 -16.76 21.46
N PRO A 182 -3.14 -16.79 20.26
CA PRO A 182 -3.88 -16.90 19.01
C PRO A 182 -4.80 -18.14 18.93
N HIS A 183 -4.48 -19.23 19.64
CA HIS A 183 -5.29 -20.45 19.65
C HIS A 183 -6.63 -20.24 20.37
N ASP A 184 -6.66 -19.36 21.38
CA ASP A 184 -7.87 -19.09 22.15
C ASP A 184 -8.96 -18.44 21.30
N LEU A 185 -8.59 -17.81 20.17
CA LEU A 185 -9.52 -17.15 19.25
C LEU A 185 -10.60 -18.09 18.70
N GLN A 186 -10.35 -19.40 18.65
CA GLN A 186 -11.37 -20.38 18.24
C GLN A 186 -12.60 -20.40 19.17
N ASN A 187 -12.45 -19.94 20.41
CA ASN A 187 -13.51 -19.89 21.42
C ASN A 187 -14.17 -18.50 21.49
N HIS A 188 -13.80 -17.56 20.61
CA HIS A 188 -14.28 -16.19 20.61
C HIS A 188 -14.98 -15.85 19.29
N SER A 189 -16.08 -15.10 19.39
CA SER A 189 -16.65 -14.40 18.23
C SER A 189 -15.66 -13.35 17.74
N CYS A 190 -15.17 -13.52 16.51
CA CYS A 190 -14.23 -12.62 15.86
C CYS A 190 -14.90 -11.86 14.71
N ILE A 191 -14.48 -10.60 14.53
CA ILE A 191 -14.98 -9.69 13.50
C ILE A 191 -14.06 -9.84 12.28
N ASN A 192 -14.60 -10.51 11.27
CA ASN A 192 -13.88 -10.94 10.09
C ASN A 192 -13.70 -9.79 9.08
N MET A 193 -12.59 -9.85 8.34
CA MET A 193 -12.34 -8.98 7.20
C MET A 193 -12.54 -9.74 5.89
N ARG A 194 -13.41 -9.26 5.00
CA ARG A 194 -13.56 -9.78 3.64
C ARG A 194 -12.45 -9.22 2.75
N MET A 195 -11.74 -10.09 2.06
CA MET A 195 -10.74 -9.73 1.05
C MET A 195 -11.34 -10.01 -0.34
N PRO A 196 -11.84 -9.00 -1.08
CA PRO A 196 -12.62 -9.23 -2.31
C PRO A 196 -11.86 -9.98 -3.42
N THR A 197 -10.54 -9.84 -3.47
CA THR A 197 -9.68 -10.42 -4.53
C THR A 197 -9.09 -11.78 -4.20
N LEU A 198 -8.99 -12.12 -2.92
CA LEU A 198 -8.65 -13.48 -2.47
C LEU A 198 -9.89 -14.38 -2.36
N GLY A 199 -11.08 -13.85 -2.65
CA GLY A 199 -12.36 -14.59 -2.59
C GLY A 199 -12.76 -15.06 -1.19
N GLY A 200 -12.02 -14.65 -0.15
CA GLY A 200 -12.06 -15.25 1.18
C GLY A 200 -12.05 -14.23 2.32
N LEU A 201 -12.05 -14.77 3.54
CA LEU A 201 -11.82 -14.00 4.76
C LEU A 201 -10.31 -13.91 5.01
N TYR A 202 -9.87 -12.75 5.49
CA TYR A 202 -8.48 -12.53 5.89
C TYR A 202 -8.12 -13.50 7.03
N ALA A 203 -7.07 -14.30 6.84
CA ALA A 203 -6.50 -15.09 7.92
C ALA A 203 -5.67 -14.15 8.81
N TRP A 204 -5.91 -14.16 10.12
CA TRP A 204 -5.18 -13.31 11.04
C TRP A 204 -3.76 -13.84 11.18
N GLU A 205 -2.78 -12.99 10.89
CA GLU A 205 -1.37 -13.36 10.84
C GLU A 205 -0.68 -12.88 12.12
N PHE A 206 0.04 -13.79 12.75
CA PHE A 206 0.82 -13.56 13.97
C PHE A 206 2.22 -14.13 13.75
N ALA A 207 3.26 -13.53 14.33
CA ALA A 207 4.62 -14.08 14.25
C ALA A 207 5.20 -14.20 15.65
N LYS A 208 5.58 -15.40 16.11
CA LYS A 208 6.23 -15.57 17.42
C LYS A 208 7.58 -16.24 17.24
N ASP A 209 8.64 -15.61 17.73
CA ASP A 209 10.00 -16.17 17.67
C ASP A 209 10.41 -16.58 16.24
N GLY A 210 10.00 -15.78 15.24
CA GLY A 210 10.24 -16.05 13.81
C GLY A 210 9.35 -17.13 13.18
N GLN A 211 8.34 -17.63 13.88
CA GLN A 211 7.35 -18.57 13.34
C GLN A 211 6.04 -17.86 13.01
N ASP A 212 5.69 -17.86 11.72
CA ASP A 212 4.42 -17.33 11.24
C ASP A 212 3.26 -18.29 11.57
N LEU A 213 2.19 -17.73 12.14
CA LEU A 213 0.95 -18.41 12.46
C LEU A 213 -0.22 -17.67 11.81
N ARG A 214 -0.94 -18.38 10.94
CA ARG A 214 -2.17 -17.90 10.31
C ARG A 214 -3.38 -18.54 10.97
N VAL A 215 -4.23 -17.75 11.60
CA VAL A 215 -5.46 -18.21 12.27
C VAL A 215 -6.67 -17.80 11.45
N ARG A 216 -7.48 -18.77 11.06
CA ARG A 216 -8.83 -18.51 10.54
C ARG A 216 -9.79 -18.45 11.72
N VAL A 217 -10.58 -17.39 11.77
CA VAL A 217 -11.48 -17.11 12.88
C VAL A 217 -12.93 -17.10 12.44
N GLU A 218 -13.83 -17.45 13.35
CA GLU A 218 -15.27 -17.44 13.10
C GLU A 218 -15.95 -16.32 13.89
N GLY A 219 -17.11 -15.90 13.42
CA GLY A 219 -17.93 -14.91 14.12
C GLY A 219 -19.04 -14.35 13.26
N GLN A 220 -19.95 -13.62 13.90
CA GLN A 220 -21.18 -13.14 13.27
C GLN A 220 -20.94 -12.07 12.19
N LEU A 221 -19.89 -11.26 12.35
CA LEU A 221 -19.71 -10.03 11.59
C LEU A 221 -18.55 -10.15 10.61
N ILE A 222 -18.80 -9.72 9.37
CA ILE A 222 -17.83 -9.68 8.28
C ILE A 222 -17.93 -8.32 7.61
N PHE A 223 -16.82 -7.59 7.54
CA PHE A 223 -16.72 -6.30 6.87
C PHE A 223 -15.53 -6.27 5.92
N ASN A 224 -15.57 -5.45 4.89
CA ASN A 224 -14.39 -5.15 4.06
C ASN A 224 -13.64 -3.90 4.56
N ASN A 225 -14.29 -3.02 5.32
CA ASN A 225 -13.75 -1.73 5.76
C ASN A 225 -13.38 -1.74 7.25
N LEU A 226 -12.51 -0.82 7.67
CA LEU A 226 -11.91 -0.79 8.99
C LEU A 226 -12.81 -0.18 10.09
N PRO A 227 -13.40 1.02 9.93
CA PRO A 227 -14.25 1.65 10.96
C PRO A 227 -15.39 0.76 11.47
N PRO A 228 -16.19 0.06 10.63
CA PRO A 228 -17.26 -0.77 11.17
C PRO A 228 -16.74 -1.94 12.00
N ARG A 229 -15.51 -2.42 11.75
CA ARG A 229 -14.88 -3.47 12.57
C ARG A 229 -14.52 -2.94 13.96
N ILE A 230 -13.96 -1.73 14.04
CA ILE A 230 -13.64 -1.06 15.30
C ILE A 230 -14.92 -0.74 16.07
N SER A 231 -15.93 -0.15 15.41
CA SER A 231 -17.23 0.15 16.02
C SER A 231 -17.93 -1.10 16.54
N ALA A 232 -17.87 -2.22 15.82
CA ALA A 232 -18.41 -3.49 16.28
C ALA A 232 -17.67 -4.05 17.50
N ALA A 233 -16.34 -3.89 17.57
CA ALA A 233 -15.54 -4.29 18.73
C ALA A 233 -15.89 -3.45 19.96
N ILE A 234 -16.01 -2.12 19.79
CA ILE A 234 -16.45 -1.17 20.85
C ILE A 234 -17.85 -1.55 21.35
N ALA A 235 -18.75 -1.93 20.45
CA ALA A 235 -20.09 -2.39 20.80
C ALA A 235 -20.12 -3.81 21.43
N GLY A 236 -18.97 -4.43 21.67
CA GLY A 236 -18.85 -5.75 22.30
C GLY A 236 -19.39 -6.90 21.46
N ARG A 237 -19.37 -6.78 20.12
CA ARG A 237 -19.87 -7.83 19.20
C ARG A 237 -18.84 -8.91 18.87
N GLY A 238 -17.61 -8.74 19.33
CA GLY A 238 -16.53 -9.69 19.12
C GLY A 238 -15.17 -9.03 19.21
N LEU A 239 -14.14 -9.79 18.85
CA LEU A 239 -12.77 -9.33 18.77
C LEU A 239 -12.44 -8.83 17.37
N ALA A 240 -11.66 -7.76 17.27
CA ALA A 240 -11.16 -7.25 15.99
C ALA A 240 -9.63 -7.32 15.94
N PHE A 241 -9.10 -7.59 14.75
CA PHE A 241 -7.66 -7.58 14.46
C PHE A 241 -7.31 -6.43 13.51
N VAL A 242 -6.77 -5.34 14.05
CA VAL A 242 -6.69 -4.04 13.38
C VAL A 242 -5.31 -3.39 13.59
N PRO A 243 -4.91 -2.41 12.76
CA PRO A 243 -3.71 -1.62 13.01
C PRO A 243 -3.78 -0.92 14.37
N GLU A 244 -2.70 -0.97 15.15
CA GLU A 244 -2.69 -0.48 16.54
C GLU A 244 -2.99 1.01 16.67
N ASP A 245 -2.43 1.81 15.77
CA ASP A 245 -2.63 3.26 15.68
C ASP A 245 -4.10 3.66 15.50
N THR A 246 -4.92 2.78 14.89
CA THR A 246 -6.34 3.07 14.65
C THR A 246 -7.23 2.95 15.88
N VAL A 247 -6.71 2.36 16.96
CA VAL A 247 -7.48 2.09 18.19
C VAL A 247 -6.85 2.69 19.44
N GLU A 248 -5.75 3.44 19.31
CA GLU A 248 -5.06 4.04 20.47
C GLU A 248 -5.98 4.91 21.32
N GLN A 249 -6.77 5.78 20.70
CA GLN A 249 -7.72 6.63 21.41
C GLN A 249 -8.80 5.80 22.13
N ALA A 250 -9.42 4.84 21.44
CA ALA A 250 -10.45 3.99 22.03
C ALA A 250 -9.91 3.12 23.18
N VAL A 251 -8.64 2.74 23.12
CA VAL A 251 -7.96 2.04 24.23
C VAL A 251 -7.66 2.99 25.39
N ALA A 252 -7.18 4.21 25.11
CA ALA A 252 -6.91 5.21 26.14
C ALA A 252 -8.18 5.64 26.89
N GLU A 253 -9.32 5.71 26.20
CA GLU A 253 -10.63 6.04 26.75
C GLU A 253 -11.30 4.84 27.45
N GLY A 254 -10.71 3.65 27.39
CA GLY A 254 -11.28 2.42 27.99
C GLY A 254 -12.46 1.83 27.23
N ALA A 255 -12.77 2.32 26.02
CA ALA A 255 -13.78 1.73 25.15
C ALA A 255 -13.33 0.38 24.56
N LEU A 256 -12.02 0.19 24.41
CA LEU A 256 -11.38 -1.06 23.99
C LEU A 256 -10.25 -1.44 24.94
N GLU A 257 -9.96 -2.73 24.98
CA GLU A 257 -8.72 -3.25 25.56
C GLU A 257 -7.98 -4.10 24.53
N LYS A 258 -6.64 -4.00 24.54
CA LYS A 258 -5.76 -4.89 23.80
C LYS A 258 -5.70 -6.24 24.50
N SER A 259 -5.79 -7.34 23.74
CA SER A 259 -5.71 -8.71 24.27
C SER A 259 -4.27 -9.18 24.39
N PHE A 260 -3.72 -9.71 23.30
CA PHE A 260 -2.30 -9.95 23.10
C PHE A 260 -1.89 -9.09 21.90
N GLY A 261 -0.69 -8.51 21.95
CA GLY A 261 -0.14 -7.78 20.80
C GLY A 261 0.10 -8.75 19.65
N GLY A 262 -0.03 -8.29 18.40
CA GLY A 262 0.55 -9.00 17.27
C GLY A 262 2.03 -9.18 17.57
N LEU A 263 2.38 -10.43 17.87
CA LEU A 263 3.75 -10.81 18.11
C LEU A 263 4.51 -10.45 16.83
N VAL A 264 5.57 -9.64 16.99
CA VAL A 264 6.55 -9.31 15.97
C VAL A 264 7.66 -10.35 16.07
#